data_AF-A0A1G0C6A0-F1
#
_entry.id   AF-A0A1G0C6A0-F1
#
_cell.length_a   1.000
_cell.length_b   1.000
_cell.length_c   1.000
_cell.angle_alpha   90.00
_cell.angle_beta   90.00
_cell.angle_gamma   90.00
#
_symmetry.space_group_name_H-M   'P 1'
#
loop_
_entity.id
_entity.type
_entity.pdbx_description
1 polymer ?
#
loop_
_entity_poly.entity_id
_entity_poly.type
_entity_poly.pdbx_seq_one_letter_code
_entity_poly.pdbx_strand_id
1 'polypeptide(L)'
;MTTTTLNTVIMKVKDSLHELIQSLSKSEKRYYKLYASRHVSTEDSTMLALFDYIAKQTHYNEAALFHDFKGKALLNQFSTIKKRLYDQILLSLHAFHANNSVENQLNRMLHQATLLYEKSLYDQCERQLRSAEKLALKHDLSLPLIAINKLKNRIVETRGYQLEPNSLETLKLSTDTALSRERLLVDLWYVKSKLFRLLQRSGAAQTETDHQMIEQLLAQLPSAEFIQGFASVESTYLYNHIFAAYHFAKNEWTQSLTYTELVINHLTKNTAFLNQHPNMLISALTNACYLAEQSGQYNNSHAYLKQLKEIAQQQTPDATEDLLIKLFSSRYSIELNLLTMSGQFQEAQQLSEEVLAGIDRFQEKITTQRKVFLLQQLAVTAFGCGNYHGALQHINTILNDNKSDDQEPLTASAHLLNVVVHCELNNLDHLPYAIKQAKQTLKATGRYGTAEQLLLQGFSKVPKMHVLDIPELFSELVKQLTDTQPPNQLQSTYNFDFITWLEAKIVKEPFAKKLNDKYRFMTSS
;
A
#
# COMPACT_ATOMS: atom_id res chain seq x y z
N MET A 1 -16.91 19.18 44.15
CA MET A 1 -17.68 17.94 43.90
C MET A 1 -18.55 18.17 42.69
N THR A 2 -18.08 17.80 41.51
CA THR A 2 -18.90 17.71 40.28
C THR A 2 -18.15 16.77 39.33
N THR A 3 -18.76 15.62 39.12
CA THR A 3 -18.34 14.48 38.33
C THR A 3 -18.29 14.80 36.84
N THR A 4 -17.11 14.71 36.25
CA THR A 4 -16.91 14.67 34.79
C THR A 4 -17.22 13.27 34.30
N THR A 5 -18.37 13.09 33.65
CA THR A 5 -18.70 11.89 32.87
C THR A 5 -17.76 11.81 31.66
N LEU A 6 -16.76 10.93 31.75
CA LEU A 6 -16.03 10.41 30.60
C LEU A 6 -17.00 9.59 29.76
N ASN A 7 -17.36 10.11 28.59
CA ASN A 7 -17.89 9.31 27.49
C ASN A 7 -16.78 8.39 27.00
N THR A 8 -16.75 7.17 27.54
CA THR A 8 -15.92 6.08 27.03
C THR A 8 -16.40 5.75 25.63
N VAL A 9 -15.62 6.15 24.63
CA VAL A 9 -15.73 5.66 23.25
C VAL A 9 -15.68 4.13 23.32
N ILE A 10 -16.81 3.48 23.01
CA ILE A 10 -16.86 2.03 22.84
C ILE A 10 -16.09 1.73 21.55
N MET A 11 -14.77 1.56 21.66
CA MET A 11 -14.00 0.87 20.64
C MET A 11 -14.59 -0.55 20.55
N LYS A 12 -15.15 -0.91 19.39
CA LYS A 12 -15.47 -2.29 19.04
C LYS A 12 -14.17 -3.09 19.17
N VAL A 13 -13.99 -3.81 20.29
CA VAL A 13 -12.91 -4.77 20.45
C VAL A 13 -13.17 -5.86 19.42
N LYS A 14 -12.38 -5.88 18.34
CA LYS A 14 -12.48 -6.93 17.34
C LYS A 14 -11.96 -8.23 17.92
N ASP A 15 -12.64 -9.31 17.60
CA ASP A 15 -12.27 -10.63 18.09
C ASP A 15 -11.20 -11.26 17.21
N SER A 16 -10.00 -11.44 17.76
CA SER A 16 -8.83 -11.93 17.01
C SER A 16 -9.03 -13.34 16.42
N LEU A 17 -9.84 -14.18 17.06
CA LEU A 17 -10.17 -15.50 16.53
C LEU A 17 -11.13 -15.40 15.34
N HIS A 18 -12.19 -14.59 15.46
CA HIS A 18 -13.10 -14.33 14.34
C HIS A 18 -12.35 -13.75 13.14
N GLU A 19 -11.48 -12.76 13.35
CA GLU A 19 -10.64 -12.18 12.29
C GLU A 19 -9.79 -13.23 11.58
N LEU A 20 -9.08 -14.07 12.35
CA LEU A 20 -8.26 -15.15 11.79
C LEU A 20 -9.11 -16.14 11.01
N ILE A 21 -10.26 -16.58 11.54
CA ILE A 21 -11.14 -17.53 10.84
C ILE A 21 -11.69 -16.92 9.54
N GLN A 22 -12.03 -15.63 9.55
CA GLN A 22 -12.53 -14.95 8.36
C GLN A 22 -11.45 -14.67 7.32
N SER A 23 -10.18 -14.55 7.72
CA SER A 23 -9.07 -14.40 6.76
C SER A 23 -8.69 -15.71 6.05
N LEU A 24 -9.10 -16.87 6.56
CA LEU A 24 -8.78 -18.16 5.93
C LEU A 24 -9.46 -18.33 4.56
N SER A 25 -8.69 -18.78 3.57
CA SER A 25 -9.20 -19.23 2.28
C SER A 25 -10.08 -20.48 2.41
N LYS A 26 -10.86 -20.79 1.37
CA LYS A 26 -11.68 -22.03 1.36
C LYS A 26 -10.80 -23.29 1.51
N SER A 27 -9.62 -23.28 0.89
CA SER A 27 -8.64 -24.37 0.96
C SER A 27 -8.05 -24.52 2.36
N GLU A 28 -7.71 -23.42 3.03
CA GLU A 28 -7.20 -23.41 4.40
C GLU A 28 -8.28 -23.86 5.41
N LYS A 29 -9.52 -23.37 5.27
CA LYS A 29 -10.65 -23.83 6.09
C LYS A 29 -10.88 -25.34 5.95
N ARG A 30 -10.82 -25.85 4.71
CA ARG A 30 -10.93 -27.29 4.44
C ARG A 30 -9.77 -28.07 5.05
N TYR A 31 -8.55 -27.56 4.93
CA TYR A 31 -7.37 -28.21 5.49
C TYR A 31 -7.43 -28.25 7.01
N TYR A 32 -7.82 -27.16 7.68
CA TYR A 32 -8.00 -27.14 9.14
C TYR A 32 -8.98 -28.20 9.60
N LYS A 33 -10.12 -28.36 8.93
CA LYS A 33 -11.10 -29.42 9.26
C LYS A 33 -10.49 -30.81 9.18
N LEU A 34 -9.72 -31.08 8.12
CA LEU A 34 -8.99 -32.34 7.98
C LEU A 34 -7.92 -32.50 9.06
N TYR A 35 -7.17 -31.44 9.36
CA TYR A 35 -6.11 -31.42 10.37
C TYR A 35 -6.65 -31.76 11.77
N ALA A 36 -7.74 -31.09 12.18
CA ALA A 36 -8.39 -31.34 13.47
C ALA A 36 -9.03 -32.74 13.55
N SER A 37 -9.44 -33.33 12.41
CA SER A 37 -10.02 -34.68 12.39
C SER A 37 -9.01 -35.83 12.49
N ARG A 38 -7.69 -35.55 12.45
CA ARG A 38 -6.64 -36.60 12.47
C ARG A 38 -6.52 -37.34 13.80
N HIS A 39 -6.88 -36.70 14.90
CA HIS A 39 -6.92 -37.29 16.23
C HIS A 39 -8.31 -37.01 16.79
N VAL A 40 -9.25 -37.96 16.68
CA VAL A 40 -10.63 -37.75 17.15
C VAL A 40 -10.66 -37.82 18.68
N SER A 41 -10.44 -36.69 19.33
CA SER A 41 -10.78 -36.51 20.75
C SER A 41 -12.12 -35.77 20.89
N THR A 42 -12.79 -35.95 22.03
CA THR A 42 -14.01 -35.18 22.37
C THR A 42 -13.75 -33.67 22.38
N GLU A 43 -12.54 -33.24 22.73
CA GLU A 43 -12.14 -31.83 22.69
C GLU A 43 -12.03 -31.31 21.25
N ASP A 44 -11.48 -32.09 20.32
CA ASP A 44 -11.35 -31.71 18.91
C ASP A 44 -12.72 -31.55 18.23
N SER A 45 -13.69 -32.40 18.58
CA SER A 45 -15.08 -32.25 18.09
C SER A 45 -15.73 -30.94 18.57
N THR A 46 -15.36 -30.48 19.77
CA THR A 46 -15.86 -29.23 20.35
C THR A 46 -15.24 -28.01 19.67
N MET A 47 -13.94 -28.05 19.37
CA MET A 47 -13.23 -26.99 18.64
C MET A 47 -13.73 -26.86 17.20
N LEU A 48 -13.98 -27.97 16.51
CA LEU A 48 -14.57 -27.98 15.17
C LEU A 48 -15.96 -27.34 15.14
N ALA A 49 -16.81 -27.66 16.11
CA ALA A 49 -18.14 -27.05 16.21
C ALA A 49 -18.05 -25.53 16.44
N LEU A 50 -17.13 -25.09 17.31
CA LEU A 50 -16.89 -23.67 17.58
C LEU A 50 -16.36 -22.95 16.33
N PHE A 51 -15.39 -23.54 15.62
CA PHE A 51 -14.86 -23.03 14.37
C PHE A 51 -15.96 -22.83 13.32
N ASP A 52 -16.79 -23.86 13.10
CA ASP A 52 -17.86 -23.80 12.10
C ASP A 52 -18.93 -22.76 12.43
N TYR A 53 -19.21 -22.54 13.71
CA TYR A 53 -20.12 -21.50 14.14
C TYR A 53 -19.55 -20.11 13.88
N ILE A 54 -18.31 -19.84 14.32
CA ILE A 54 -17.65 -18.54 14.14
C ILE A 54 -17.44 -18.24 12.64
N ALA A 55 -17.11 -19.25 11.84
CA ALA A 55 -16.91 -19.11 10.40
C ALA A 55 -18.18 -18.64 9.65
N LYS A 56 -19.38 -18.92 10.19
CA LYS A 56 -20.66 -18.48 9.60
C LYS A 56 -21.04 -17.05 9.98
N GLN A 57 -20.44 -16.47 11.01
CA GLN A 57 -20.75 -15.12 11.46
C GLN A 57 -20.04 -14.09 10.59
N THR A 58 -20.79 -13.20 9.92
CA THR A 58 -20.21 -12.04 9.21
C THR A 58 -19.65 -11.01 10.20
N HIS A 59 -20.38 -10.79 11.30
CA HIS A 59 -19.94 -9.98 12.42
C HIS A 59 -19.92 -10.84 13.68
N TYR A 60 -18.82 -10.77 14.44
CA TYR A 60 -18.70 -11.53 15.68
C TYR A 60 -19.80 -11.14 16.67
N ASN A 61 -20.56 -12.13 17.14
CA ASN A 61 -21.58 -11.95 18.17
C ASN A 61 -21.43 -13.03 19.25
N GLU A 62 -20.75 -12.66 20.34
CA GLU A 62 -20.49 -13.53 21.47
C GLU A 62 -21.78 -13.92 22.21
N ALA A 63 -22.73 -13.00 22.38
CA ALA A 63 -24.00 -13.29 23.05
C ALA A 63 -24.81 -14.37 22.30
N ALA A 64 -24.86 -14.28 20.97
CA ALA A 64 -25.49 -15.31 20.14
C ALA A 64 -24.76 -16.66 20.25
N LEU A 65 -23.43 -16.64 20.33
CA LEU A 65 -22.61 -17.84 20.53
C LEU A 65 -22.94 -18.51 21.88
N PHE A 66 -22.95 -17.76 22.97
CA PHE A 66 -23.30 -18.28 24.29
C PHE A 66 -24.73 -18.83 24.35
N HIS A 67 -25.66 -18.24 23.59
CA HIS A 67 -27.01 -18.76 23.46
C HIS A 67 -27.03 -20.12 22.73
N ASP A 68 -26.35 -20.24 21.60
CA ASP A 68 -26.36 -21.47 20.76
C ASP A 68 -25.63 -22.65 21.42
N PHE A 69 -24.59 -22.35 22.21
CA PHE A 69 -23.81 -23.35 22.95
C PHE A 69 -24.25 -23.52 24.41
N LYS A 70 -25.42 -22.98 24.81
CA LYS A 70 -25.93 -23.03 26.18
C LYS A 70 -25.98 -24.48 26.70
N GLY A 71 -25.45 -24.68 27.91
CA GLY A 71 -25.40 -26.00 28.56
C GLY A 71 -24.26 -26.91 28.10
N LYS A 72 -23.46 -26.52 27.09
CA LYS A 72 -22.25 -27.27 26.73
C LYS A 72 -21.09 -26.93 27.67
N ALA A 73 -20.32 -27.95 28.05
CA ALA A 73 -19.16 -27.82 28.93
C ALA A 73 -18.11 -26.80 28.43
N LEU A 74 -18.08 -26.54 27.12
CA LEU A 74 -17.16 -25.57 26.50
C LEU A 74 -17.34 -24.14 27.04
N LEU A 75 -18.55 -23.75 27.43
CA LEU A 75 -18.80 -22.38 27.93
C LEU A 75 -18.14 -22.14 29.28
N ASN A 76 -17.92 -23.19 30.08
CA ASN A 76 -17.27 -23.09 31.39
C ASN A 76 -15.76 -22.76 31.27
N GLN A 77 -15.16 -23.01 30.11
CA GLN A 77 -13.74 -22.74 29.82
C GLN A 77 -13.57 -21.96 28.51
N PHE A 78 -14.55 -21.11 28.19
CA PHE A 78 -14.66 -20.49 26.86
C PHE A 78 -13.38 -19.78 26.42
N SER A 79 -12.79 -18.94 27.29
CA SER A 79 -11.54 -18.22 26.99
C SER A 79 -10.37 -19.17 26.65
N THR A 80 -10.25 -20.27 27.39
CA THR A 80 -9.19 -21.27 27.17
C THR A 80 -9.41 -22.02 25.86
N ILE A 81 -10.65 -22.44 25.58
CA ILE A 81 -11.00 -23.13 24.33
C ILE A 81 -10.79 -22.22 23.12
N LYS A 82 -11.16 -20.94 23.24
CA LYS A 82 -10.95 -19.92 22.21
C LYS A 82 -9.46 -19.73 21.90
N LYS A 83 -8.62 -19.62 22.93
CA LYS A 83 -7.16 -19.56 22.77
C LYS A 83 -6.60 -20.83 22.12
N ARG A 84 -7.01 -22.01 22.58
CA ARG A 84 -6.54 -23.28 22.00
C ARG A 84 -6.97 -23.44 20.55
N LEU A 85 -8.20 -23.05 20.20
CA LEU A 85 -8.68 -23.06 18.82
C LEU A 85 -7.83 -22.13 17.95
N TYR A 86 -7.53 -20.92 18.43
CA TYR A 86 -6.61 -20.01 17.75
C TYR A 86 -5.24 -20.66 17.50
N ASP A 87 -4.62 -21.23 18.54
CA ASP A 87 -3.32 -21.91 18.44
C ASP A 87 -3.36 -23.13 17.48
N GLN A 88 -4.44 -23.91 17.51
CA GLN A 88 -4.63 -25.07 16.62
C GLN A 88 -4.81 -24.66 15.15
N ILE A 89 -5.50 -23.55 14.88
CA ILE A 89 -5.62 -22.98 13.54
C ILE A 89 -4.23 -22.55 13.05
N LEU A 90 -3.42 -21.88 13.89
CA LEU A 90 -2.06 -21.50 13.53
C LEU A 90 -1.16 -22.72 13.25
N LEU A 91 -1.26 -23.79 14.05
CA LEU A 91 -0.52 -25.03 13.80
C LEU A 91 -0.95 -25.71 12.49
N SER A 92 -2.25 -25.71 12.20
CA SER A 92 -2.80 -26.19 10.93
C SER A 92 -2.28 -25.37 9.75
N LEU A 93 -2.29 -24.03 9.86
CA LEU A 93 -1.74 -23.14 8.84
C LEU A 93 -0.25 -23.39 8.63
N HIS A 94 0.52 -23.53 9.70
CA HIS A 94 1.94 -23.87 9.60
C HIS A 94 2.15 -25.20 8.84
N ALA A 95 1.36 -26.23 9.15
CA ALA A 95 1.42 -27.51 8.44
C ALA A 95 0.97 -27.41 6.97
N PHE A 96 -0.04 -26.59 6.68
CA PHE A 96 -0.52 -26.32 5.33
C PHE A 96 0.53 -25.60 4.48
N HIS A 97 1.21 -24.60 5.06
CA HIS A 97 2.19 -23.76 4.38
C HIS A 97 3.65 -24.23 4.49
N ALA A 98 3.90 -25.38 5.11
CA ALA A 98 5.25 -25.89 5.38
C ALA A 98 6.13 -26.07 4.13
N ASN A 99 5.53 -26.11 2.93
CA ASN A 99 6.23 -26.22 1.64
C ASN A 99 5.93 -25.05 0.70
N ASN A 100 5.23 -24.00 1.17
CA ASN A 100 4.72 -22.97 0.27
C ASN A 100 5.77 -21.93 -0.11
N SER A 101 6.87 -21.84 0.63
CA SER A 101 8.00 -20.97 0.30
C SER A 101 9.32 -21.70 0.46
N VAL A 102 10.34 -21.21 -0.26
CA VAL A 102 11.71 -21.72 -0.20
C VAL A 102 12.28 -21.52 1.21
N GLU A 103 11.97 -20.40 1.85
CA GLU A 103 12.38 -20.05 3.21
C GLU A 103 11.78 -21.05 4.22
N ASN A 104 10.49 -21.39 4.08
CA ASN A 104 9.85 -22.40 4.93
C ASN A 104 10.48 -23.79 4.73
N GLN A 105 10.77 -24.14 3.48
CA GLN A 105 11.49 -25.37 3.17
C GLN A 105 12.88 -25.37 3.84
N LEU A 106 13.64 -24.28 3.75
CA LEU A 106 14.96 -24.13 4.37
C LEU A 106 14.90 -24.20 5.89
N ASN A 107 13.94 -23.50 6.51
CA ASN A 107 13.73 -23.54 7.96
C ASN A 107 13.43 -24.97 8.44
N ARG A 108 12.59 -25.70 7.71
CA ARG A 108 12.34 -27.12 8.01
C ARG A 108 13.61 -27.94 7.85
N MET A 109 14.37 -27.75 6.77
CA MET A 109 15.61 -28.51 6.54
C MET A 109 16.65 -28.26 7.62
N LEU A 110 16.79 -27.01 8.07
CA LEU A 110 17.65 -26.60 9.19
C LEU A 110 17.21 -27.20 10.52
N HIS A 111 15.90 -27.22 10.79
CA HIS A 111 15.37 -27.87 11.98
C HIS A 111 15.65 -29.38 11.96
N GLN A 112 15.40 -30.05 10.83
CA GLN A 112 15.73 -31.46 10.64
C GLN A 112 17.23 -31.74 10.83
N ALA A 113 18.10 -30.89 10.28
CA ALA A 113 19.55 -31.01 10.47
C ALA A 113 19.94 -30.86 11.95
N THR A 114 19.32 -29.91 12.66
CA THR A 114 19.56 -29.71 14.09
C THR A 114 19.14 -30.94 14.92
N LEU A 115 17.97 -31.53 14.63
CA LEU A 115 17.52 -32.77 15.29
C LEU A 115 18.47 -33.94 15.01
N LEU A 116 18.92 -34.10 13.77
CA LEU A 116 19.89 -35.14 13.40
C LEU A 116 21.22 -34.96 14.13
N TYR A 117 21.68 -33.71 14.26
CA TYR A 117 22.86 -33.38 15.05
C TYR A 117 22.69 -33.78 16.53
N GLU A 118 21.56 -33.41 17.15
CA GLU A 118 21.26 -33.74 18.55
C GLU A 118 21.15 -35.24 18.82
N LYS A 119 20.80 -36.02 17.80
CA LYS A 119 20.78 -37.49 17.84
C LYS A 119 22.12 -38.13 17.48
N SER A 120 23.18 -37.33 17.34
CA SER A 120 24.53 -37.77 16.94
C SER A 120 24.59 -38.43 15.54
N LEU A 121 23.61 -38.16 14.68
CA LEU A 121 23.54 -38.68 13.30
C LEU A 121 24.24 -37.72 12.33
N TYR A 122 25.54 -37.46 12.55
CA TYR A 122 26.29 -36.38 11.87
C TYR A 122 26.33 -36.52 10.34
N ASP A 123 26.50 -37.72 9.80
CA ASP A 123 26.51 -37.94 8.34
C ASP A 123 25.15 -37.61 7.68
N GLN A 124 24.05 -37.84 8.40
CA GLN A 124 22.71 -37.47 7.94
C GLN A 124 22.51 -35.96 8.03
N CYS A 125 22.98 -35.35 9.12
CA CYS A 125 22.98 -33.90 9.30
C CYS A 125 23.74 -33.19 8.17
N GLU A 126 24.97 -33.63 7.83
CA GLU A 126 25.75 -33.02 6.74
C GLU A 126 25.10 -33.17 5.37
N ARG A 127 24.45 -34.31 5.09
CA ARG A 127 23.68 -34.49 3.85
C ARG A 127 22.51 -33.50 3.78
N GLN A 128 21.81 -33.32 4.90
CA GLN A 128 20.71 -32.37 4.99
C GLN A 128 21.19 -30.92 4.80
N LEU A 129 22.30 -30.54 5.45
CA LEU A 129 22.91 -29.22 5.33
C LEU A 129 23.41 -28.93 3.91
N ARG A 130 24.01 -29.91 3.22
CA ARG A 130 24.41 -29.75 1.81
C ARG A 130 23.22 -29.46 0.90
N SER A 131 22.10 -30.15 1.11
CA SER A 131 20.87 -29.88 0.36
C SER A 131 20.30 -28.50 0.67
N ALA A 132 20.30 -28.09 1.95
CA ALA A 132 19.83 -26.78 2.37
C ALA A 132 20.70 -25.65 1.79
N GLU A 133 22.01 -25.82 1.80
CA GLU A 133 22.97 -24.85 1.25
C GLU A 133 22.76 -24.64 -0.24
N LYS A 134 22.63 -25.73 -1.02
CA LYS A 134 22.34 -25.64 -2.46
C LYS A 134 21.06 -24.86 -2.73
N LEU A 135 20.02 -25.10 -1.92
CA LEU A 135 18.74 -24.42 -2.06
C LEU A 135 18.87 -22.93 -1.69
N ALA A 136 19.56 -22.60 -0.59
CA ALA A 136 19.78 -21.23 -0.16
C ALA A 136 20.61 -20.43 -1.18
N LEU A 137 21.70 -21.01 -1.72
CA LEU A 137 22.51 -20.38 -2.77
C LEU A 137 21.71 -20.16 -4.06
N LYS A 138 20.90 -21.14 -4.47
CA LYS A 138 20.06 -21.04 -5.68
C LYS A 138 19.08 -19.87 -5.62
N HIS A 139 18.56 -19.56 -4.43
CA HIS A 139 17.58 -18.50 -4.20
C HIS A 139 18.18 -17.24 -3.57
N ASP A 140 19.51 -17.14 -3.49
CA ASP A 140 20.24 -15.98 -2.97
C ASP A 140 19.87 -15.58 -1.52
N LEU A 141 19.57 -16.57 -0.67
CA LEU A 141 19.13 -16.36 0.71
C LEU A 141 20.31 -16.42 1.69
N SER A 142 20.69 -15.26 2.25
CA SER A 142 21.90 -15.14 3.08
C SER A 142 21.69 -15.54 4.56
N LEU A 143 20.55 -15.19 5.19
CA LEU A 143 20.23 -15.65 6.56
C LEU A 143 20.31 -17.19 6.75
N PRO A 144 19.70 -18.04 5.90
CA PRO A 144 19.83 -19.49 6.04
C PRO A 144 21.27 -19.98 5.90
N LEU A 145 22.09 -19.36 5.04
CA LEU A 145 23.51 -19.72 4.88
C LEU A 145 24.31 -19.49 6.16
N ILE A 146 24.05 -18.40 6.88
CA ILE A 146 24.68 -18.14 8.19
C ILE A 146 24.33 -19.25 9.18
N ALA A 147 23.05 -19.64 9.25
CA ALA A 147 22.61 -20.71 10.14
C ALA A 147 23.19 -22.08 9.76
N ILE A 148 23.24 -22.40 8.46
CA ILE A 148 23.87 -23.60 7.92
C ILE A 148 25.35 -23.64 8.33
N ASN A 149 26.08 -22.55 8.10
CA ASN A 149 27.51 -22.48 8.39
C ASN A 149 27.80 -22.59 9.90
N LYS A 150 26.93 -22.04 10.74
CA LYS A 150 26.99 -22.23 12.20
C LYS A 150 26.86 -23.70 12.59
N LEU A 151 25.94 -24.46 11.99
CA LEU A 151 25.80 -25.88 12.28
C LEU A 151 26.97 -26.70 11.71
N LYS A 152 27.48 -26.35 10.52
CA LYS A 152 28.70 -26.94 9.97
C LYS A 152 29.89 -26.81 10.92
N ASN A 153 30.13 -25.61 11.48
CA ASN A 153 31.21 -25.40 12.46
C ASN A 153 31.12 -26.36 13.66
N ARG A 154 29.91 -26.62 14.18
CA ARG A 154 29.70 -27.59 15.27
C ARG A 154 30.03 -29.02 14.86
N ILE A 155 29.73 -29.41 13.62
CA ILE A 155 30.08 -30.74 13.09
C ILE A 155 31.59 -30.88 12.94
N VAL A 156 32.26 -29.84 12.43
CA VAL A 156 33.72 -29.79 12.32
C VAL A 156 34.39 -30.02 13.68
N GLU A 157 33.96 -29.29 14.71
CA GLU A 157 34.45 -29.45 16.08
C GLU A 157 34.22 -30.87 16.60
N THR A 158 33.00 -31.40 16.42
CA THR A 158 32.63 -32.74 16.88
C THR A 158 33.45 -33.85 16.22
N ARG A 159 33.92 -33.63 14.98
CA ARG A 159 34.79 -34.56 14.24
C ARG A 159 36.29 -34.31 14.46
N GLY A 160 36.66 -33.46 15.41
CA GLY A 160 38.05 -33.18 15.73
C GLY A 160 38.83 -32.54 14.58
N TYR A 161 38.17 -31.69 13.78
CA TYR A 161 38.78 -30.92 12.69
C TYR A 161 39.42 -31.76 11.56
N GLN A 162 38.98 -33.01 11.38
CA GLN A 162 39.36 -33.84 10.23
C GLN A 162 38.66 -33.33 8.96
N LEU A 163 39.32 -32.42 8.24
CA LEU A 163 38.77 -31.71 7.09
C LEU A 163 39.74 -31.70 5.92
N GLU A 164 39.19 -31.49 4.72
CA GLU A 164 39.98 -31.14 3.54
C GLU A 164 40.68 -29.79 3.72
N PRO A 165 41.85 -29.57 3.10
CA PRO A 165 42.54 -28.28 3.10
C PRO A 165 41.61 -27.13 2.67
N ASN A 166 41.77 -25.95 3.28
CA ASN A 166 41.00 -24.72 3.00
C ASN A 166 39.51 -24.75 3.38
N SER A 167 39.01 -25.83 4.00
CA SER A 167 37.58 -25.95 4.37
C SER A 167 37.15 -24.87 5.37
N LEU A 168 38.03 -24.52 6.31
CA LEU A 168 37.75 -23.51 7.34
C LEU A 168 37.71 -22.10 6.75
N GLU A 169 38.64 -21.79 5.86
CA GLU A 169 38.74 -20.52 5.12
C GLU A 169 37.52 -20.34 4.23
N THR A 170 37.10 -21.40 3.53
CA THR A 170 35.91 -21.40 2.69
C THR A 170 34.64 -21.16 3.53
N LEU A 171 34.53 -21.82 4.68
CA LEU A 171 33.38 -21.67 5.57
C LEU A 171 33.31 -20.27 6.20
N LYS A 172 34.45 -19.71 6.59
CA LYS A 172 34.58 -18.33 7.05
C LYS A 172 34.17 -17.34 5.95
N LEU A 173 34.75 -17.46 4.76
CA LEU A 173 34.45 -16.58 3.62
C LEU A 173 32.96 -16.61 3.25
N SER A 174 32.36 -17.80 3.22
CA SER A 174 30.92 -17.97 2.98
C SER A 174 30.08 -17.24 4.03
N THR A 175 30.46 -17.36 5.31
CA THR A 175 29.77 -16.69 6.42
C THR A 175 29.94 -15.17 6.36
N ASP A 176 31.16 -14.67 6.13
CA ASP A 176 31.47 -13.25 6.02
C ASP A 176 30.73 -12.61 4.84
N THR A 177 30.64 -13.32 3.71
CA THR A 177 29.89 -12.88 2.52
C THR A 177 28.40 -12.78 2.82
N ALA A 178 27.82 -13.81 3.45
CA ALA A 178 26.40 -13.80 3.82
C ALA A 178 26.09 -12.69 4.84
N LEU A 179 26.94 -12.49 5.85
CA LEU A 179 26.81 -11.38 6.80
C LEU A 179 26.91 -10.02 6.13
N SER A 180 27.83 -9.84 5.17
CA SER A 180 27.99 -8.58 4.45
C SER A 180 26.77 -8.26 3.57
N ARG A 181 26.16 -9.27 2.95
CA ARG A 181 24.90 -9.14 2.21
C ARG A 181 23.74 -8.71 3.11
N GLU A 182 23.60 -9.34 4.28
CA GLU A 182 22.59 -8.93 5.27
C GLU A 182 22.83 -7.50 5.78
N ARG A 183 24.09 -7.13 6.02
CA ARG A 183 24.45 -5.75 6.39
C ARG A 183 24.04 -4.75 5.32
N LEU A 184 24.31 -5.05 4.05
CA LEU A 184 23.89 -4.21 2.93
C LEU A 184 22.36 -4.03 2.93
N LEU A 185 21.58 -5.10 3.12
CA LEU A 185 20.12 -5.02 3.18
C LEU A 185 19.64 -4.13 4.34
N VAL A 186 20.24 -4.27 5.52
CA VAL A 186 19.91 -3.42 6.70
C VAL A 186 20.18 -1.95 6.40
N ASP A 187 21.34 -1.62 5.84
CA ASP A 187 21.74 -0.25 5.53
C ASP A 187 20.78 0.38 4.48
N LEU A 188 20.45 -0.37 3.42
CA LEU A 188 19.50 0.07 2.40
C LEU A 188 18.08 0.26 2.95
N TRP A 189 17.59 -0.68 3.76
CA TRP A 189 16.26 -0.57 4.39
C TRP A 189 16.18 0.63 5.33
N TYR A 190 17.24 0.93 6.06
CA TYR A 190 17.30 2.09 6.93
C TYR A 190 17.19 3.41 6.13
N VAL A 191 17.98 3.56 5.06
CA VAL A 191 17.91 4.75 4.18
C VAL A 191 16.52 4.86 3.54
N LYS A 192 16.03 3.77 2.95
CA LYS A 192 14.68 3.71 2.35
C LYS A 192 13.60 4.12 3.35
N SER A 193 13.60 3.56 4.54
CA SER A 193 12.56 3.82 5.54
C SER A 193 12.54 5.28 5.98
N LYS A 194 13.72 5.89 6.18
CA LYS A 194 13.82 7.32 6.50
C LYS A 194 13.35 8.21 5.35
N LEU A 195 13.76 7.90 4.12
CA LEU A 195 13.33 8.64 2.93
C LEU A 195 11.81 8.58 2.73
N PHE A 196 11.21 7.39 2.79
CA PHE A 196 9.77 7.23 2.62
C PHE A 196 8.95 7.87 3.75
N ARG A 197 9.48 7.90 4.97
CA ARG A 197 8.85 8.64 6.08
C ARG A 197 8.82 10.15 5.82
N LEU A 198 9.89 10.70 5.25
CA LEU A 198 9.91 12.11 4.85
C LEU A 198 8.90 12.40 3.74
N LEU A 199 8.88 11.55 2.70
CA LEU A 199 7.93 11.66 1.59
C LEU A 199 6.47 11.54 2.05
N GLN A 200 6.18 10.69 3.04
CA GLN A 200 4.82 10.55 3.57
C GLN A 200 4.36 11.81 4.31
N ARG A 201 5.27 12.52 4.98
CA ARG A 201 4.95 13.74 5.73
C ARG A 201 4.83 14.97 4.83
N SER A 202 5.80 15.17 3.94
CA SER A 202 5.94 16.42 3.19
C SER A 202 5.55 16.30 1.70
N GLY A 203 5.39 15.08 1.17
CA GLY A 203 5.35 14.85 -0.27
C GLY A 203 6.75 15.04 -0.88
N ALA A 204 6.82 15.69 -2.04
CA ALA A 204 8.09 16.17 -2.59
C ALA A 204 8.74 17.20 -1.65
N ALA A 205 10.07 17.31 -1.67
CA ALA A 205 10.80 18.30 -0.90
C ALA A 205 10.34 19.70 -1.30
N GLN A 206 9.95 20.50 -0.32
CA GLN A 206 9.43 21.86 -0.55
C GLN A 206 10.40 22.95 -0.11
N THR A 207 11.33 22.62 0.78
CA THR A 207 12.29 23.56 1.34
C THR A 207 13.73 23.10 1.10
N GLU A 208 14.66 24.07 1.10
CA GLU A 208 16.10 23.79 1.07
C GLU A 208 16.53 22.86 2.21
N THR A 209 15.88 22.96 3.37
CA THR A 209 16.15 22.06 4.50
C THR A 209 15.73 20.62 4.22
N ASP A 210 14.62 20.40 3.52
CA ASP A 210 14.17 19.06 3.12
C ASP A 210 15.18 18.45 2.13
N HIS A 211 15.65 19.24 1.15
CA HIS A 211 16.67 18.81 0.20
C HIS A 211 17.96 18.39 0.91
N GLN A 212 18.48 19.22 1.82
CA GLN A 212 19.70 18.90 2.58
C GLN A 212 19.54 17.63 3.43
N MET A 213 18.37 17.43 4.05
CA MET A 213 18.09 16.22 4.82
C MET A 213 18.10 14.97 3.93
N ILE A 214 17.55 15.06 2.72
CA ILE A 214 17.57 13.96 1.75
C ILE A 214 19.00 13.65 1.29
N GLU A 215 19.80 14.66 0.95
CA GLU A 215 21.21 14.47 0.55
C GLU A 215 22.03 13.81 1.67
N GLN A 216 21.83 14.23 2.93
CA GLN A 216 22.46 13.61 4.11
C GLN A 216 22.03 12.16 4.34
N LEU A 217 20.80 11.79 3.96
CA LEU A 217 20.34 10.41 4.03
C LEU A 217 20.99 9.55 2.95
N LEU A 218 21.12 10.06 1.74
CA LEU A 218 21.77 9.37 0.63
C LEU A 218 23.27 9.17 0.90
N ALA A 219 23.91 10.12 1.58
CA ALA A 219 25.30 10.01 2.04
C ALA A 219 25.54 8.87 3.06
N GLN A 220 24.48 8.30 3.66
CA GLN A 220 24.57 7.13 4.55
C GLN A 220 24.54 5.79 3.80
N LEU A 221 24.36 5.80 2.48
CA LEU A 221 24.46 4.58 1.68
C LEU A 221 25.88 3.98 1.75
N PRO A 222 26.02 2.65 1.76
CA PRO A 222 27.32 2.01 1.64
C PRO A 222 28.05 2.42 0.35
N SER A 223 29.38 2.27 0.31
CA SER A 223 30.17 2.63 -0.87
C SER A 223 29.75 1.82 -2.10
N ALA A 224 29.95 2.37 -3.30
CA ALA A 224 29.59 1.70 -4.55
C ALA A 224 30.27 0.34 -4.68
N GLU A 225 31.54 0.22 -4.25
CA GLU A 225 32.29 -1.04 -4.24
C GLU A 225 31.65 -2.07 -3.30
N PHE A 226 31.19 -1.65 -2.12
CA PHE A 226 30.52 -2.54 -1.18
C PHE A 226 29.17 -3.02 -1.71
N ILE A 227 28.38 -2.12 -2.30
CA ILE A 227 27.09 -2.46 -2.93
C ILE A 227 27.31 -3.45 -4.06
N GLN A 228 28.27 -3.20 -4.95
CA GLN A 228 28.57 -4.07 -6.09
C GLN A 228 29.11 -5.43 -5.65
N GLY A 229 29.98 -5.46 -4.63
CA GLY A 229 30.59 -6.69 -4.12
C GLY A 229 29.60 -7.62 -3.43
N PHE A 230 28.51 -7.10 -2.87
CA PHE A 230 27.52 -7.87 -2.11
C PHE A 230 26.09 -7.74 -2.67
N ALA A 231 25.96 -7.42 -3.96
CA ALA A 231 24.64 -7.29 -4.59
C ALA A 231 23.85 -8.61 -4.56
N SER A 232 22.55 -8.48 -4.34
CA SER A 232 21.53 -9.53 -4.41
C SER A 232 20.33 -9.02 -5.22
N VAL A 233 19.40 -9.90 -5.58
CA VAL A 233 18.17 -9.47 -6.25
C VAL A 233 17.42 -8.43 -5.40
N GLU A 234 17.31 -8.65 -4.10
CA GLU A 234 16.65 -7.73 -3.18
C GLU A 234 17.42 -6.42 -3.01
N SER A 235 18.75 -6.46 -2.83
CA SER A 235 19.53 -5.23 -2.61
C SER A 235 19.56 -4.33 -3.85
N THR A 236 19.61 -4.91 -5.06
CA THR A 236 19.48 -4.16 -6.31
C THR A 236 18.09 -3.54 -6.46
N TYR A 237 17.02 -4.24 -6.07
CA TYR A 237 15.68 -3.66 -6.01
C TYR A 237 15.65 -2.46 -5.04
N LEU A 238 16.15 -2.63 -3.82
CA LEU A 238 16.14 -1.57 -2.80
C LEU A 238 16.93 -0.35 -3.25
N TYR A 239 18.13 -0.55 -3.81
CA TYR A 239 18.96 0.52 -4.34
C TYR A 239 18.22 1.34 -5.40
N ASN A 240 17.71 0.70 -6.45
CA ASN A 240 17.01 1.41 -7.52
C ASN A 240 15.74 2.09 -7.00
N HIS A 241 15.03 1.46 -6.05
CA HIS A 241 13.82 2.03 -5.45
C HIS A 241 14.12 3.25 -4.56
N ILE A 242 15.27 3.29 -3.87
CA ILE A 242 15.75 4.47 -3.14
C ILE A 242 16.01 5.61 -4.11
N PHE A 243 16.72 5.35 -5.22
CA PHE A 243 17.01 6.38 -6.22
C PHE A 243 15.75 6.89 -6.93
N ALA A 244 14.80 6.00 -7.24
CA ALA A 244 13.48 6.40 -7.75
C ALA A 244 12.79 7.38 -6.79
N ALA A 245 12.76 7.06 -5.49
CA ALA A 245 12.16 7.93 -4.48
C ALA A 245 12.94 9.22 -4.23
N TYR A 246 14.27 9.18 -4.33
CA TYR A 246 15.15 10.36 -4.21
C TYR A 246 14.86 11.36 -5.33
N HIS A 247 14.84 10.91 -6.58
CA HIS A 247 14.52 11.77 -7.73
C HIS A 247 13.06 12.27 -7.67
N PHE A 248 12.13 11.43 -7.23
CA PHE A 248 10.75 11.85 -6.96
C PHE A 248 10.70 12.99 -5.95
N ALA A 249 11.46 12.89 -4.85
CA ALA A 249 11.51 13.91 -3.82
C ALA A 249 11.99 15.27 -4.35
N LYS A 250 12.83 15.27 -5.40
CA LYS A 250 13.37 16.47 -6.04
C LYS A 250 12.53 16.97 -7.22
N ASN A 251 11.37 16.38 -7.47
CA ASN A 251 10.53 16.61 -8.66
C ASN A 251 11.26 16.31 -9.99
N GLU A 252 12.26 15.44 -9.97
CA GLU A 252 13.00 14.99 -11.15
C GLU A 252 12.29 13.78 -11.77
N TRP A 253 11.10 14.01 -12.34
CA TRP A 253 10.15 12.97 -12.76
C TRP A 253 10.75 11.97 -13.73
N THR A 254 11.49 12.44 -14.73
CA THR A 254 12.10 11.59 -15.76
C THR A 254 13.15 10.66 -15.17
N GLN A 255 14.02 11.17 -14.29
CA GLN A 255 15.02 10.36 -13.59
C GLN A 255 14.37 9.35 -12.64
N SER A 256 13.33 9.77 -11.92
CA SER A 256 12.55 8.88 -11.05
C SER A 256 11.89 7.75 -11.85
N LEU A 257 11.35 8.06 -13.03
CA LEU A 257 10.79 7.07 -13.95
C LEU A 257 11.86 6.09 -14.41
N THR A 258 13.02 6.57 -14.84
CA THR A 258 14.14 5.71 -15.27
C THR A 258 14.52 4.68 -14.20
N TYR A 259 14.67 5.08 -12.94
CA TYR A 259 14.96 4.14 -11.85
C TYR A 259 13.80 3.20 -11.53
N THR A 260 12.56 3.67 -11.69
CA THR A 260 11.37 2.83 -11.55
C THR A 260 11.31 1.76 -12.65
N GLU A 261 11.67 2.10 -13.89
CA GLU A 261 11.78 1.14 -14.98
C GLU A 261 12.92 0.14 -14.77
N LEU A 262 14.05 0.58 -14.20
CA LEU A 262 15.12 -0.34 -13.76
C LEU A 262 14.60 -1.35 -12.73
N VAL A 263 13.77 -0.90 -11.78
CA VAL A 263 13.09 -1.80 -10.83
C VAL A 263 12.18 -2.79 -11.56
N ILE A 264 11.32 -2.31 -12.47
CA ILE A 264 10.38 -3.18 -13.22
C ILE A 264 11.17 -4.23 -14.01
N ASN A 265 12.19 -3.82 -14.76
CA ASN A 265 13.04 -4.71 -15.56
C ASN A 265 13.83 -5.70 -14.71
N HIS A 266 14.34 -5.26 -13.55
CA HIS A 266 15.06 -6.14 -12.62
C HIS A 266 14.15 -7.21 -12.04
N LEU A 267 12.93 -6.85 -11.62
CA LEU A 267 11.97 -7.80 -11.07
C LEU A 267 11.48 -8.80 -12.13
N THR A 268 11.16 -8.35 -13.34
CA THR A 268 10.66 -9.23 -14.42
C THR A 268 11.71 -10.22 -14.91
N LYS A 269 13.00 -9.84 -14.90
CA LYS A 269 14.11 -10.77 -15.19
C LYS A 269 14.33 -11.82 -14.09
N ASN A 270 13.97 -11.52 -12.85
CA ASN A 270 14.17 -12.39 -11.69
C ASN A 270 12.84 -13.00 -11.22
N THR A 271 12.21 -13.81 -12.08
CA THR A 271 10.84 -14.35 -11.88
C THR A 271 10.64 -15.14 -10.59
N ALA A 272 11.65 -15.89 -10.13
CA ALA A 272 11.57 -16.63 -8.87
C ALA A 272 11.37 -15.70 -7.66
N PHE A 273 12.11 -14.59 -7.61
CA PHE A 273 11.97 -13.56 -6.58
C PHE A 273 10.64 -12.80 -6.73
N LEU A 274 10.28 -12.45 -7.96
CA LEU A 274 9.00 -11.78 -8.24
C LEU A 274 7.79 -12.60 -7.79
N ASN A 275 7.79 -13.92 -7.99
CA ASN A 275 6.70 -14.80 -7.56
C ASN A 275 6.53 -14.83 -6.03
N GLN A 276 7.61 -14.62 -5.28
CA GLN A 276 7.56 -14.49 -3.81
C GLN A 276 7.15 -13.08 -3.37
N HIS A 277 7.44 -12.06 -4.18
CA HIS A 277 7.20 -10.65 -3.85
C HIS A 277 6.40 -9.88 -4.94
N PRO A 278 5.21 -10.36 -5.36
CA PRO A 278 4.46 -9.77 -6.48
C PRO A 278 4.04 -8.31 -6.24
N ASN A 279 3.84 -7.94 -4.97
CA ASN A 279 3.51 -6.58 -4.55
C ASN A 279 4.57 -5.53 -4.95
N MET A 280 5.83 -5.92 -5.12
CA MET A 280 6.90 -5.01 -5.53
C MET A 280 6.68 -4.54 -6.97
N LEU A 281 6.33 -5.45 -7.88
CA LEU A 281 6.05 -5.10 -9.28
C LEU A 281 4.78 -4.26 -9.40
N ILE A 282 3.72 -4.61 -8.68
CA ILE A 282 2.47 -3.83 -8.65
C ILE A 282 2.76 -2.39 -8.20
N SER A 283 3.57 -2.23 -7.14
CA SER A 283 3.96 -0.91 -6.63
C SER A 283 4.82 -0.15 -7.65
N ALA A 284 5.78 -0.80 -8.30
CA ALA A 284 6.64 -0.19 -9.29
C ALA A 284 5.85 0.26 -10.54
N LEU A 285 4.95 -0.57 -11.06
CA LEU A 285 4.05 -0.21 -12.15
C LEU A 285 3.12 0.94 -11.77
N THR A 286 2.62 0.95 -10.53
CA THR A 286 1.79 2.05 -10.02
C THR A 286 2.54 3.38 -10.07
N ASN A 287 3.76 3.38 -9.55
CA ASN A 287 4.61 4.57 -9.54
C ASN A 287 5.01 4.99 -10.97
N ALA A 288 5.31 4.02 -11.85
CA ALA A 288 5.67 4.28 -13.24
C ALA A 288 4.53 4.96 -14.02
N CYS A 289 3.26 4.56 -13.80
CA CYS A 289 2.12 5.25 -14.41
C CYS A 289 2.09 6.73 -14.03
N TYR A 290 2.12 7.01 -12.71
CA TYR A 290 2.10 8.38 -12.19
C TYR A 290 3.29 9.19 -12.72
N LEU A 291 4.50 8.64 -12.67
CA LEU A 291 5.71 9.32 -13.11
C LEU A 291 5.71 9.59 -14.61
N ALA A 292 5.24 8.64 -15.42
CA ALA A 292 5.10 8.83 -16.86
C ALA A 292 4.12 9.97 -17.18
N GLU A 293 3.01 10.08 -16.46
CA GLU A 293 2.08 11.21 -16.60
C GLU A 293 2.70 12.55 -16.22
N GLN A 294 3.40 12.62 -15.08
CA GLN A 294 4.07 13.86 -14.66
C GLN A 294 5.17 14.28 -15.65
N SER A 295 5.80 13.32 -16.33
CA SER A 295 6.76 13.55 -17.41
C SER A 295 6.13 13.77 -18.79
N GLY A 296 4.80 13.79 -18.92
CA GLY A 296 4.10 13.93 -20.21
C GLY A 296 4.16 12.70 -21.13
N GLN A 297 4.65 11.57 -20.64
CA GLN A 297 4.77 10.30 -21.37
C GLN A 297 3.48 9.47 -21.28
N TYR A 298 2.35 10.03 -21.72
CA TYR A 298 1.01 9.43 -21.55
C TYR A 298 0.88 8.02 -22.14
N ASN A 299 1.48 7.77 -23.32
CA ASN A 299 1.49 6.44 -23.93
C ASN A 299 2.16 5.39 -23.04
N ASN A 300 3.24 5.76 -22.35
CA ASN A 300 3.93 4.87 -21.41
C ASN A 300 3.06 4.59 -20.18
N SER A 301 2.37 5.62 -19.64
CA SER A 301 1.42 5.41 -18.53
C SER A 301 0.33 4.39 -18.89
N HIS A 302 -0.28 4.52 -20.08
CA HIS A 302 -1.27 3.55 -20.55
C HIS A 302 -0.69 2.13 -20.72
N ALA A 303 0.57 2.01 -21.18
CA ALA A 303 1.24 0.72 -21.30
C ALA A 303 1.49 0.05 -19.93
N TYR A 304 1.90 0.80 -18.91
CA TYR A 304 2.07 0.26 -17.55
C TYR A 304 0.72 -0.10 -16.91
N LEU A 305 -0.33 0.71 -17.11
CA LEU A 305 -1.68 0.37 -16.64
C LEU A 305 -2.16 -0.93 -17.30
N LYS A 306 -1.89 -1.13 -18.59
CA LYS A 306 -2.23 -2.38 -19.29
C LYS A 306 -1.56 -3.58 -18.63
N GLN A 307 -0.26 -3.51 -18.33
CA GLN A 307 0.45 -4.57 -17.60
C GLN A 307 -0.18 -4.85 -16.23
N LEU A 308 -0.59 -3.81 -15.50
CA LEU A 308 -1.25 -3.97 -14.21
C LEU A 308 -2.62 -4.67 -14.34
N LYS A 309 -3.38 -4.38 -15.39
CA LYS A 309 -4.65 -5.06 -15.70
C LYS A 309 -4.42 -6.53 -16.10
N GLU A 310 -3.37 -6.82 -16.87
CA GLU A 310 -3.01 -8.20 -17.23
C GLU A 310 -2.64 -9.02 -15.99
N ILE A 311 -1.86 -8.45 -15.07
CA ILE A 311 -1.55 -9.08 -13.77
C ILE A 311 -2.84 -9.34 -12.98
N ALA A 312 -3.82 -8.43 -13.03
CA ALA A 312 -5.12 -8.60 -12.37
C ALA A 312 -5.95 -9.74 -12.95
N GLN A 313 -5.91 -9.91 -14.28
CA GLN A 313 -6.64 -10.96 -14.99
C GLN A 313 -6.01 -12.34 -14.79
N GLN A 314 -4.70 -12.41 -14.59
CA GLN A 314 -3.95 -13.65 -14.39
C GLN A 314 -3.98 -14.16 -12.93
N GLN A 315 -4.66 -13.46 -12.02
CA GLN A 315 -4.71 -13.86 -10.61
C GLN A 315 -5.37 -15.23 -10.44
N THR A 316 -4.75 -16.06 -9.60
CA THR A 316 -5.27 -17.39 -9.24
C THR A 316 -6.22 -17.29 -8.05
N PRO A 317 -7.13 -18.27 -7.86
CA PRO A 317 -8.01 -18.34 -6.69
C PRO A 317 -7.27 -18.39 -5.34
N ASP A 318 -5.98 -18.73 -5.34
CA ASP A 318 -5.13 -18.87 -4.15
C ASP A 318 -4.32 -17.60 -3.83
N ALA A 319 -4.60 -16.47 -4.50
CA ALA A 319 -3.96 -15.19 -4.20
C ALA A 319 -4.20 -14.78 -2.73
N THR A 320 -3.16 -14.25 -2.09
CA THR A 320 -3.26 -13.76 -0.72
C THR A 320 -4.17 -12.54 -0.66
N GLU A 321 -4.85 -12.34 0.48
CA GLU A 321 -5.76 -11.20 0.63
C GLU A 321 -5.04 -9.85 0.51
N ASP A 322 -3.80 -9.77 1.01
CA ASP A 322 -2.92 -8.60 0.86
C ASP A 322 -2.63 -8.26 -0.62
N LEU A 323 -2.32 -9.28 -1.43
CA LEU A 323 -2.10 -9.10 -2.87
C LEU A 323 -3.36 -8.57 -3.56
N LEU A 324 -4.54 -9.11 -3.22
CA LEU A 324 -5.82 -8.67 -3.78
C LEU A 324 -6.14 -7.22 -3.44
N ILE A 325 -5.91 -6.80 -2.19
CA ILE A 325 -6.08 -5.41 -1.75
C ILE A 325 -5.14 -4.49 -2.52
N LYS A 326 -3.88 -4.89 -2.66
CA LYS A 326 -2.87 -4.11 -3.36
C LYS A 326 -3.23 -3.93 -4.83
N LEU A 327 -3.64 -5.00 -5.49
CA LEU A 327 -4.07 -4.99 -6.90
C LEU A 327 -5.30 -4.13 -7.13
N PHE A 328 -6.34 -4.31 -6.32
CA PHE A 328 -7.56 -3.51 -6.36
C PHE A 328 -7.23 -2.03 -6.25
N SER A 329 -6.54 -1.64 -5.17
CA SER A 329 -6.26 -0.24 -4.91
C SER A 329 -5.32 0.37 -5.96
N SER A 330 -4.27 -0.33 -6.39
CA SER A 330 -3.36 0.17 -7.42
C SER A 330 -4.03 0.31 -8.78
N ARG A 331 -4.81 -0.68 -9.23
CA ARG A 331 -5.49 -0.63 -10.54
C ARG A 331 -6.47 0.53 -10.60
N TYR A 332 -7.42 0.59 -9.66
CA TYR A 332 -8.48 1.59 -9.72
C TYR A 332 -7.97 3.00 -9.45
N SER A 333 -6.95 3.18 -8.61
CA SER A 333 -6.35 4.50 -8.41
C SER A 333 -5.81 5.08 -9.72
N ILE A 334 -5.08 4.28 -10.51
CA ILE A 334 -4.50 4.74 -11.78
C ILE A 334 -5.57 4.84 -12.87
N GLU A 335 -6.42 3.82 -13.00
CA GLU A 335 -7.43 3.77 -14.06
C GLU A 335 -8.43 4.92 -13.93
N LEU A 336 -8.92 5.20 -12.72
CA LEU A 336 -9.77 6.36 -12.48
C LEU A 336 -9.02 7.67 -12.72
N ASN A 337 -7.77 7.79 -12.27
CA ASN A 337 -7.00 9.01 -12.45
C ASN A 337 -6.76 9.33 -13.94
N LEU A 338 -6.39 8.34 -14.75
CA LEU A 338 -6.22 8.51 -16.19
C LEU A 338 -7.53 8.94 -16.87
N LEU A 339 -8.65 8.29 -16.53
CA LEU A 339 -9.96 8.64 -17.10
C LEU A 339 -10.45 10.03 -16.66
N THR A 340 -10.22 10.42 -15.40
CA THR A 340 -10.61 11.75 -14.91
C THR A 340 -9.72 12.83 -15.49
N MET A 341 -8.42 12.57 -15.70
CA MET A 341 -7.49 13.51 -16.33
C MET A 341 -7.70 13.68 -17.83
N SER A 342 -8.15 12.64 -18.53
CA SER A 342 -8.51 12.72 -19.94
C SER A 342 -9.92 13.28 -20.19
N GLY A 343 -10.68 13.59 -19.13
CA GLY A 343 -12.07 14.04 -19.23
C GLY A 343 -13.07 12.94 -19.59
N GLN A 344 -12.67 11.66 -19.59
CA GLN A 344 -13.52 10.49 -19.85
C GLN A 344 -14.36 10.09 -18.64
N PHE A 345 -15.13 11.04 -18.09
CA PHE A 345 -15.86 10.87 -16.85
C PHE A 345 -16.95 9.79 -16.91
N GLN A 346 -17.60 9.61 -18.07
CA GLN A 346 -18.62 8.57 -18.27
C GLN A 346 -18.03 7.16 -18.16
N GLU A 347 -16.82 6.94 -18.67
CA GLU A 347 -16.11 5.66 -18.54
C GLU A 347 -15.68 5.44 -17.08
N ALA A 348 -15.19 6.48 -16.40
CA ALA A 348 -14.88 6.40 -14.96
C ALA A 348 -16.14 6.10 -14.12
N GLN A 349 -17.29 6.65 -14.50
CA GLN A 349 -18.57 6.43 -13.81
C GLN A 349 -19.00 4.95 -13.89
N GLN A 350 -18.69 4.24 -14.98
CA GLN A 350 -18.99 2.81 -15.12
C GLN A 350 -18.19 1.95 -14.13
N LEU A 351 -17.02 2.41 -13.68
CA LEU A 351 -16.19 1.70 -12.71
C LEU A 351 -16.63 1.94 -11.25
N SER A 352 -17.51 2.92 -11.01
CA SER A 352 -17.83 3.40 -9.65
C SER A 352 -18.44 2.32 -8.75
N GLU A 353 -19.36 1.51 -9.28
CA GLU A 353 -20.01 0.43 -8.51
C GLU A 353 -18.99 -0.63 -8.07
N GLU A 354 -18.10 -1.04 -8.97
CA GLU A 354 -17.06 -2.03 -8.68
C GLU A 354 -16.05 -1.51 -7.65
N VAL A 355 -15.68 -0.22 -7.75
CA VAL A 355 -14.79 0.43 -6.78
C VAL A 355 -15.42 0.50 -5.40
N LEU A 356 -16.69 0.91 -5.31
CA LEU A 356 -17.41 0.96 -4.03
C LEU A 356 -17.56 -0.43 -3.41
N ALA A 357 -17.88 -1.45 -4.23
CA ALA A 357 -17.95 -2.83 -3.77
C ALA A 357 -16.59 -3.35 -3.27
N GLY A 358 -15.48 -2.96 -3.90
CA GLY A 358 -14.14 -3.30 -3.44
C GLY A 358 -13.76 -2.61 -2.13
N ILE A 359 -14.08 -1.31 -1.98
CA ILE A 359 -13.91 -0.58 -0.71
C ILE A 359 -14.71 -1.26 0.41
N ASP A 360 -15.95 -1.66 0.14
CA ASP A 360 -16.80 -2.36 1.10
C ASP A 360 -16.34 -3.79 1.39
N ARG A 361 -15.78 -4.50 0.41
CA ARG A 361 -15.23 -5.86 0.62
C ARG A 361 -14.05 -5.84 1.58
N PHE A 362 -13.12 -4.91 1.40
CA PHE A 362 -11.85 -4.92 2.11
C PHE A 362 -11.88 -4.08 3.40
N GLN A 363 -12.82 -3.14 3.53
CA GLN A 363 -13.03 -2.33 4.75
C GLN A 363 -11.70 -1.74 5.28
N GLU A 364 -11.39 -2.02 6.55
CA GLU A 364 -10.21 -1.52 7.26
C GLU A 364 -8.89 -2.17 6.81
N LYS A 365 -8.94 -3.18 5.94
CA LYS A 365 -7.72 -3.78 5.36
C LYS A 365 -7.12 -2.90 4.25
N ILE A 366 -7.92 -2.00 3.64
CA ILE A 366 -7.38 -0.93 2.78
C ILE A 366 -6.88 0.20 3.68
N THR A 367 -5.70 0.72 3.40
CA THR A 367 -5.19 1.90 4.11
C THR A 367 -6.11 3.11 3.91
N THR A 368 -6.27 3.93 4.96
CA THR A 368 -7.09 5.16 4.92
C THR A 368 -6.74 6.02 3.72
N GLN A 369 -5.45 6.27 3.49
CA GLN A 369 -4.96 7.05 2.35
C GLN A 369 -5.47 6.53 0.99
N ARG A 370 -5.43 5.20 0.76
CA ARG A 370 -5.90 4.61 -0.51
C ARG A 370 -7.42 4.71 -0.64
N LYS A 371 -8.15 4.48 0.45
CA LYS A 371 -9.61 4.64 0.49
C LYS A 371 -10.02 6.08 0.18
N VAL A 372 -9.39 7.06 0.84
CA VAL A 372 -9.66 8.49 0.62
C VAL A 372 -9.34 8.89 -0.83
N PHE A 373 -8.21 8.44 -1.38
CA PHE A 373 -7.87 8.72 -2.78
C PHE A 373 -8.93 8.18 -3.75
N LEU A 374 -9.37 6.92 -3.58
CA LEU A 374 -10.42 6.34 -4.42
C LEU A 374 -11.74 7.10 -4.30
N LEU A 375 -12.17 7.42 -3.08
CA LEU A 375 -13.38 8.23 -2.85
C LEU A 375 -13.26 9.62 -3.49
N GLN A 376 -12.07 10.23 -3.45
CA GLN A 376 -11.82 11.51 -4.09
C GLN A 376 -11.92 11.39 -5.62
N GLN A 377 -11.37 10.33 -6.21
CA GLN A 377 -11.53 10.08 -7.65
C GLN A 377 -13.00 9.90 -8.02
N LEU A 378 -13.79 9.15 -7.22
CA LEU A 378 -15.23 9.03 -7.43
C LEU A 378 -15.98 10.37 -7.30
N ALA A 379 -15.55 11.25 -6.38
CA ALA A 379 -16.11 12.60 -6.27
C ALA A 379 -15.84 13.43 -7.53
N VAL A 380 -14.60 13.39 -8.05
CA VAL A 380 -14.21 14.08 -9.29
C VAL A 380 -14.93 13.48 -10.50
N THR A 381 -15.10 12.16 -10.56
CA THR A 381 -15.90 11.47 -11.58
C THR A 381 -17.34 11.96 -11.59
N ALA A 382 -18.02 11.93 -10.43
CA ALA A 382 -19.39 12.40 -10.30
C ALA A 382 -19.52 13.89 -10.68
N PHE A 383 -18.54 14.72 -10.27
CA PHE A 383 -18.46 16.13 -10.65
C PHE A 383 -18.38 16.32 -12.17
N GLY A 384 -17.47 15.58 -12.83
CA GLY A 384 -17.27 15.65 -14.28
C GLY A 384 -18.48 15.16 -15.09
N CYS A 385 -19.28 14.25 -14.54
CA CYS A 385 -20.58 13.85 -15.09
C CYS A 385 -21.71 14.87 -14.84
N GLY A 386 -21.46 15.96 -14.12
CA GLY A 386 -22.48 16.94 -13.71
C GLY A 386 -23.35 16.48 -12.53
N ASN A 387 -23.05 15.34 -11.91
CA ASN A 387 -23.71 14.85 -10.70
C ASN A 387 -23.07 15.46 -9.45
N TYR A 388 -23.29 16.76 -9.24
CA TYR A 388 -22.71 17.50 -8.11
C TYR A 388 -23.20 17.00 -6.74
N HIS A 389 -24.42 16.46 -6.66
CA HIS A 389 -24.93 15.83 -5.43
C HIS A 389 -24.17 14.55 -5.08
N GLY A 390 -23.90 13.69 -6.07
CA GLY A 390 -23.06 12.49 -5.88
C GLY A 390 -21.62 12.85 -5.49
N ALA A 391 -21.05 13.89 -6.12
CA ALA A 391 -19.74 14.41 -5.72
C ALA A 391 -19.72 14.82 -4.25
N LEU A 392 -20.74 15.57 -3.81
CA LEU A 392 -20.88 16.00 -2.41
C LEU A 392 -21.00 14.81 -1.44
N GLN A 393 -21.70 13.74 -1.81
CA GLN A 393 -21.83 12.54 -0.99
C GLN A 393 -20.47 11.86 -0.74
N HIS A 394 -19.65 11.70 -1.79
CA HIS A 394 -18.31 11.13 -1.65
C HIS A 394 -17.39 12.03 -0.82
N ILE A 395 -17.43 13.34 -1.04
CA ILE A 395 -16.66 14.32 -0.25
C ILE A 395 -17.06 14.28 1.23
N ASN A 396 -18.36 14.27 1.54
CA ASN A 396 -18.83 14.19 2.92
C ASN A 396 -18.44 12.85 3.56
N THR A 397 -18.38 11.76 2.80
CA THR A 397 -17.87 10.47 3.31
C THR A 397 -16.41 10.59 3.73
N ILE A 398 -15.57 11.32 2.98
CA ILE A 398 -14.18 11.60 3.34
C ILE A 398 -14.13 12.49 4.59
N LEU A 399 -14.83 13.63 4.58
CA LEU A 399 -14.75 14.64 5.62
C LEU A 399 -15.37 14.22 6.96
N ASN A 400 -16.29 13.24 6.97
CA ASN A 400 -16.92 12.71 8.18
C ASN A 400 -16.21 11.48 8.75
N ASP A 401 -15.21 10.92 8.05
CA ASP A 401 -14.44 9.78 8.55
C ASP A 401 -13.42 10.28 9.60
N ASN A 402 -13.84 10.30 10.87
CA ASN A 402 -13.03 10.76 12.02
C ASN A 402 -11.70 10.01 12.23
N LYS A 403 -11.37 9.02 11.38
CA LYS A 403 -10.11 8.27 11.39
C LYS A 403 -9.03 8.91 10.52
N SER A 404 -9.38 9.83 9.61
CA SER A 404 -8.35 10.64 8.96
C SER A 404 -7.88 11.67 9.97
N ASP A 405 -6.60 11.65 10.33
CA ASP A 405 -6.01 12.83 10.95
C ASP A 405 -6.31 14.03 10.03
N ASP A 406 -6.84 15.12 10.58
CA ASP A 406 -7.08 16.41 9.88
C ASP A 406 -5.80 17.02 9.26
N GLN A 407 -4.68 16.28 9.32
CA GLN A 407 -3.36 16.62 8.82
C GLN A 407 -2.99 15.85 7.54
N GLU A 408 -3.88 15.02 6.99
CA GLU A 408 -3.58 14.32 5.73
C GLU A 408 -3.73 15.24 4.49
N PRO A 409 -2.74 15.22 3.57
CA PRO A 409 -2.77 15.82 2.24
C PRO A 409 -4.10 15.76 1.48
N LEU A 410 -4.75 14.61 1.50
CA LEU A 410 -5.94 14.34 0.69
C LEU A 410 -7.20 15.01 1.26
N THR A 411 -7.23 15.26 2.57
CA THR A 411 -8.31 15.98 3.24
C THR A 411 -8.37 17.44 2.79
N ALA A 412 -7.20 18.08 2.61
CA ALA A 412 -7.12 19.43 2.05
C ALA A 412 -7.71 19.50 0.63
N SER A 413 -7.42 18.49 -0.21
CA SER A 413 -7.99 18.38 -1.55
C SER A 413 -9.51 18.19 -1.52
N ALA A 414 -10.02 17.36 -0.62
CA ALA A 414 -11.46 17.17 -0.45
C ALA A 414 -12.18 18.47 -0.04
N HIS A 415 -11.59 19.28 0.84
CA HIS A 415 -12.17 20.58 1.22
C HIS A 415 -12.17 21.60 0.08
N LEU A 416 -11.10 21.69 -0.71
CA LEU A 416 -11.09 22.59 -1.88
C LEU A 416 -12.11 22.15 -2.93
N LEU A 417 -12.21 20.85 -3.20
CA LEU A 417 -13.24 20.32 -4.10
C LEU A 417 -14.65 20.60 -3.55
N ASN A 418 -14.84 20.53 -2.22
CA ASN A 418 -16.12 20.86 -1.59
C ASN A 418 -16.55 22.31 -1.88
N VAL A 419 -15.62 23.26 -1.85
CA VAL A 419 -15.89 24.67 -2.20
C VAL A 419 -16.41 24.76 -3.64
N VAL A 420 -15.77 24.08 -4.59
CA VAL A 420 -16.17 24.07 -6.01
C VAL A 420 -17.55 23.42 -6.18
N VAL A 421 -17.82 22.30 -5.49
CA VAL A 421 -19.12 21.61 -5.53
C VAL A 421 -20.24 22.49 -4.98
N HIS A 422 -20.01 23.22 -3.89
CA HIS A 422 -21.00 24.16 -3.36
C HIS A 422 -21.28 25.33 -4.30
N CYS A 423 -20.26 25.82 -5.04
CA CYS A 423 -20.47 26.79 -6.11
C CYS A 423 -21.38 26.23 -7.23
N GLU A 424 -21.14 24.99 -7.67
CA GLU A 424 -21.93 24.34 -8.72
C GLU A 424 -23.39 24.06 -8.32
N LEU A 425 -23.60 23.70 -7.05
CA LEU A 425 -24.93 23.47 -6.49
C LEU A 425 -25.69 24.78 -6.20
N ASN A 426 -25.06 25.95 -6.43
CA ASN A 426 -25.59 27.26 -6.02
C ASN A 426 -25.94 27.35 -4.52
N ASN A 427 -25.21 26.60 -3.69
CA ASN A 427 -25.36 26.58 -2.23
C ASN A 427 -24.62 27.75 -1.58
N LEU A 428 -24.94 28.98 -2.00
CA LEU A 428 -24.17 30.18 -1.65
C LEU A 428 -24.13 30.46 -0.13
N ASP A 429 -25.16 30.07 0.62
CA ASP A 429 -25.20 30.20 2.08
C ASP A 429 -24.18 29.29 2.79
N HIS A 430 -23.88 28.13 2.21
CA HIS A 430 -22.93 27.16 2.77
C HIS A 430 -21.48 27.45 2.35
N LEU A 431 -21.29 28.24 1.29
CA LEU A 431 -19.98 28.52 0.71
C LEU A 431 -19.00 29.20 1.71
N PRO A 432 -19.41 30.22 2.52
CA PRO A 432 -18.53 30.80 3.53
C PRO A 432 -18.01 29.78 4.55
N TYR A 433 -18.85 28.82 4.94
CA TYR A 433 -18.45 27.75 5.86
C TYR A 433 -17.45 26.80 5.18
N ALA A 434 -17.73 26.35 3.96
CA ALA A 434 -16.83 25.48 3.19
C ALA A 434 -15.43 26.13 2.99
N ILE A 435 -15.40 27.43 2.65
CA ILE A 435 -14.15 28.21 2.49
C ILE A 435 -13.38 28.29 3.82
N LYS A 436 -14.07 28.53 4.93
CA LYS A 436 -13.45 28.58 6.26
C LYS A 436 -12.79 27.25 6.61
N GLN A 437 -13.50 26.14 6.41
CA GLN A 437 -12.97 24.80 6.67
C GLN A 437 -11.77 24.49 5.78
N ALA A 438 -11.87 24.74 4.46
CA ALA A 438 -10.75 24.56 3.53
C ALA A 438 -9.51 25.35 3.95
N LYS A 439 -9.68 26.63 4.33
CA LYS A 439 -8.59 27.48 4.82
C LYS A 439 -7.94 26.92 6.09
N GLN A 440 -8.73 26.42 7.04
CA GLN A 440 -8.21 25.86 8.27
C GLN A 440 -7.37 24.61 8.01
N THR A 441 -7.89 23.67 7.20
CA THR A 441 -7.19 22.43 6.87
C THR A 441 -5.92 22.70 6.06
N LEU A 442 -5.98 23.57 5.05
CA LEU A 442 -4.80 23.95 4.27
C LEU A 442 -3.67 24.55 5.14
N LYS A 443 -4.03 25.34 6.16
CA LYS A 443 -3.04 25.86 7.11
C LYS A 443 -2.48 24.76 8.01
N ALA A 444 -3.33 23.86 8.51
CA ALA A 444 -2.91 22.75 9.35
C ALA A 444 -1.95 21.80 8.61
N THR A 445 -2.17 21.58 7.30
CA THR A 445 -1.31 20.74 6.46
C THR A 445 -0.09 21.48 5.89
N GLY A 446 0.11 22.77 6.20
CA GLY A 446 1.22 23.57 5.65
C GLY A 446 1.11 23.89 4.15
N ARG A 447 -0.09 23.77 3.57
CA ARG A 447 -0.37 23.90 2.12
C ARG A 447 -1.13 25.18 1.74
N TYR A 448 -1.19 26.15 2.65
CA TYR A 448 -1.87 27.41 2.41
C TYR A 448 -0.97 28.39 1.63
N GLY A 449 -0.56 27.97 0.43
CA GLY A 449 0.28 28.74 -0.48
C GLY A 449 -0.45 29.86 -1.19
N THR A 450 0.25 30.54 -2.11
CA THR A 450 -0.28 31.69 -2.85
C THR A 450 -1.49 31.32 -3.70
N ALA A 451 -1.46 30.20 -4.41
CA ALA A 451 -2.55 29.81 -5.29
C ALA A 451 -3.82 29.40 -4.53
N GLU A 452 -3.67 28.71 -3.40
CA GLU A 452 -4.78 28.35 -2.53
C GLU A 452 -5.44 29.59 -1.92
N GLN A 453 -4.63 30.59 -1.57
CA GLN A 453 -5.11 31.90 -1.12
C GLN A 453 -5.93 32.58 -2.22
N LEU A 454 -5.42 32.61 -3.45
CA LEU A 454 -6.12 33.18 -4.61
C LEU A 454 -7.45 32.49 -4.86
N LEU A 455 -7.48 31.15 -4.88
CA LEU A 455 -8.71 30.35 -5.06
C LEU A 455 -9.75 30.72 -4.00
N LEU A 456 -9.39 30.62 -2.71
CA LEU A 456 -10.34 30.87 -1.62
C LEU A 456 -10.80 32.33 -1.54
N GLN A 457 -9.91 33.28 -1.86
CA GLN A 457 -10.29 34.70 -1.96
C GLN A 457 -11.25 34.95 -3.13
N GLY A 458 -10.99 34.36 -4.29
CA GLY A 458 -11.88 34.42 -5.45
C GLY A 458 -13.27 33.87 -5.11
N PHE A 459 -13.35 32.64 -4.60
CA PHE A 459 -14.63 32.03 -4.22
C PHE A 459 -15.37 32.79 -3.13
N SER A 460 -14.67 33.48 -2.22
CA SER A 460 -15.32 34.27 -1.17
C SER A 460 -16.10 35.48 -1.68
N LYS A 461 -15.81 35.96 -2.89
CA LYS A 461 -16.51 37.08 -3.53
C LYS A 461 -17.81 36.65 -4.22
N VAL A 462 -17.89 35.38 -4.67
CA VAL A 462 -19.00 34.84 -5.47
C VAL A 462 -20.39 35.09 -4.85
N PRO A 463 -20.64 34.85 -3.54
CA PRO A 463 -21.97 35.04 -2.96
C PRO A 463 -22.48 36.48 -2.99
N LYS A 464 -21.59 37.47 -3.18
CA LYS A 464 -21.91 38.90 -3.12
C LYS A 464 -21.93 39.56 -4.49
N MET A 465 -21.56 38.84 -5.55
CA MET A 465 -21.45 39.38 -6.90
C MET A 465 -22.70 39.10 -7.72
N HIS A 466 -22.99 39.98 -8.67
CA HIS A 466 -24.01 39.72 -9.66
C HIS A 466 -23.53 38.64 -10.63
N VAL A 467 -24.43 37.77 -11.08
CA VAL A 467 -24.08 36.58 -11.91
C VAL A 467 -23.33 36.96 -13.19
N LEU A 468 -23.61 38.14 -13.75
CA LEU A 468 -22.94 38.66 -14.96
C LEU A 468 -21.47 39.04 -14.74
N ASP A 469 -21.06 39.32 -13.51
CA ASP A 469 -19.69 39.75 -13.17
C ASP A 469 -18.78 38.57 -12.79
N ILE A 470 -19.36 37.39 -12.57
CA ILE A 470 -18.64 36.16 -12.19
C ILE A 470 -17.61 35.74 -13.28
N PRO A 471 -17.92 35.77 -14.59
CA PRO A 471 -16.95 35.42 -15.62
C PRO A 471 -15.70 36.32 -15.62
N GLU A 472 -15.85 37.61 -15.30
CA GLU A 472 -14.73 38.54 -15.21
C GLU A 472 -13.83 38.20 -14.00
N LEU A 473 -14.44 37.95 -12.83
CA LEU A 473 -13.72 37.46 -11.65
C LEU A 473 -12.94 36.17 -11.95
N PHE A 474 -13.57 35.21 -12.63
CA PHE A 474 -12.92 33.94 -12.97
C PHE A 474 -11.79 34.13 -13.98
N SER A 475 -11.93 35.06 -14.94
CA SER A 475 -10.85 35.40 -15.87
C SER A 475 -9.65 36.02 -15.16
N GLU A 476 -9.88 36.91 -14.19
CA GLU A 476 -8.82 37.48 -13.36
C GLU A 476 -8.13 36.38 -12.52
N LEU A 477 -8.93 35.50 -11.91
CA LEU A 477 -8.43 34.39 -11.10
C LEU A 477 -7.59 33.41 -11.91
N VAL A 478 -8.03 33.03 -13.11
CA VAL A 478 -7.25 32.16 -14.01
C VAL A 478 -5.90 32.80 -14.32
N LYS A 479 -5.88 34.08 -14.67
CA LYS A 479 -4.63 34.81 -14.95
C LYS A 479 -3.69 34.78 -13.74
N GLN A 480 -4.18 35.14 -12.55
CA GLN A 480 -3.38 35.15 -11.33
C GLN A 480 -2.84 33.76 -10.97
N LEU A 481 -3.62 32.70 -11.15
CA LEU A 481 -3.18 31.32 -10.88
C LEU A 481 -2.08 30.87 -11.84
N THR A 482 -2.25 31.18 -13.13
CA THR A 482 -1.28 30.86 -14.19
C THR A 482 0.03 31.62 -14.01
N ASP A 483 -0.03 32.86 -13.55
CA ASP A 483 1.15 33.70 -13.26
C ASP A 483 1.90 33.23 -11.99
N THR A 484 1.21 32.56 -11.06
CA THR A 484 1.79 32.15 -9.76
C THR A 484 2.57 30.85 -9.85
N GLN A 485 2.09 29.89 -10.64
CA GLN A 485 2.72 28.58 -10.80
C GLN A 485 2.26 27.89 -12.08
N PRO A 486 3.01 26.88 -12.57
CA PRO A 486 2.58 26.07 -13.71
C PRO A 486 1.17 25.51 -13.51
N PRO A 487 0.27 25.59 -14.52
CA PRO A 487 -1.12 25.17 -14.40
C PRO A 487 -1.32 23.74 -13.89
N ASN A 488 -0.42 22.84 -14.28
CA ASN A 488 -0.49 21.42 -13.94
C ASN A 488 -0.12 21.14 -12.47
N GLN A 489 0.56 22.06 -11.79
CA GLN A 489 0.99 21.85 -10.40
C GLN A 489 -0.19 21.79 -9.43
N LEU A 490 -1.21 22.64 -9.60
CA LEU A 490 -2.46 22.58 -8.82
C LEU A 490 -3.22 21.29 -9.09
N GLN A 491 -3.31 20.90 -10.36
CA GLN A 491 -3.98 19.69 -10.80
C GLN A 491 -3.35 18.45 -10.17
N SER A 492 -2.02 18.31 -10.22
CA SER A 492 -1.30 17.20 -9.59
C SER A 492 -1.41 17.20 -8.07
N THR A 493 -1.43 18.37 -7.42
CA THR A 493 -1.49 18.48 -5.96
C THR A 493 -2.85 18.06 -5.40
N TYR A 494 -3.93 18.46 -6.09
CA TYR A 494 -5.29 18.32 -5.58
C TYR A 494 -6.14 17.30 -6.35
N ASN A 495 -5.59 16.63 -7.36
CA ASN A 495 -6.31 15.70 -8.24
C ASN A 495 -7.56 16.33 -8.90
N PHE A 496 -7.53 17.65 -9.17
CA PHE A 496 -8.62 18.38 -9.81
C PHE A 496 -8.08 19.59 -10.59
N ASP A 497 -8.50 19.75 -11.84
CA ASP A 497 -8.06 20.85 -12.70
C ASP A 497 -8.92 22.11 -12.51
N PHE A 498 -8.60 22.88 -11.46
CA PHE A 498 -9.31 24.11 -11.12
C PHE A 498 -9.27 25.14 -12.26
N ILE A 499 -8.15 25.24 -12.97
CA ILE A 499 -7.97 26.23 -14.04
C ILE A 499 -8.89 25.88 -15.21
N THR A 500 -8.85 24.64 -15.70
CA THR A 500 -9.72 24.21 -16.79
C THR A 500 -11.21 24.27 -16.41
N TRP A 501 -11.55 24.02 -15.14
CA TRP A 501 -12.91 24.24 -14.65
C TRP A 501 -13.33 25.73 -14.70
N LEU A 502 -12.51 26.65 -14.19
CA LEU A 502 -12.77 28.09 -14.26
C LEU A 502 -12.93 28.56 -15.72
N GLU A 503 -12.02 28.13 -16.59
CA GLU A 503 -12.06 28.46 -18.01
C GLU A 503 -13.31 27.91 -18.70
N ALA A 504 -13.81 26.73 -18.31
CA ALA A 504 -15.05 26.16 -18.83
C ALA A 504 -16.25 27.02 -18.44
N LYS A 505 -16.25 27.58 -17.23
CA LYS A 505 -17.27 28.53 -16.77
C LYS A 505 -17.25 29.85 -17.52
N ILE A 506 -16.07 30.38 -17.82
CA ILE A 506 -15.92 31.64 -18.60
C ILE A 506 -16.54 31.48 -20.00
N VAL A 507 -16.23 30.38 -20.70
CA VAL A 507 -16.70 30.15 -22.08
C VAL A 507 -18.06 29.44 -22.15
N LYS A 508 -18.66 29.10 -21.01
CA LYS A 508 -19.95 28.38 -20.89
C LYS A 508 -19.97 27.03 -21.61
N GLU A 509 -18.89 26.26 -21.49
CA GLU A 509 -18.81 24.90 -22.00
C GLU A 509 -18.77 23.86 -20.86
N PRO A 510 -19.16 22.60 -21.11
CA PRO A 510 -19.02 21.53 -20.13
C PRO A 510 -17.55 21.30 -19.75
N PHE A 511 -17.26 21.19 -18.45
CA PHE A 511 -15.92 20.92 -17.92
C PHE A 511 -15.27 19.68 -18.57
N ALA A 512 -16.04 18.59 -18.71
CA ALA A 512 -15.60 17.36 -19.36
C ALA A 512 -15.06 17.57 -20.78
N LYS A 513 -15.77 18.37 -21.58
CA LYS A 513 -15.38 18.66 -22.96
C LYS A 513 -14.06 19.42 -22.98
N LYS A 514 -13.95 20.50 -22.20
CA LYS A 514 -12.76 21.35 -22.18
C LYS A 514 -11.51 20.61 -21.70
N LEU A 515 -11.67 19.73 -20.70
CA LEU A 515 -10.58 18.90 -20.22
C LEU A 515 -10.14 17.86 -21.25
N ASN A 516 -11.08 17.24 -21.98
CA ASN A 516 -10.76 16.31 -23.06
C ASN A 516 -10.00 17.00 -24.21
N ASP A 517 -10.42 18.21 -24.59
CA ASP A 517 -9.75 19.01 -25.63
C ASP A 517 -8.31 19.36 -25.21
N LYS A 518 -8.12 19.79 -23.95
CA LYS A 518 -6.78 20.03 -23.36
C LYS A 518 -5.92 18.77 -23.40
N TYR A 519 -6.45 17.62 -22.97
CA TYR A 519 -5.72 16.37 -22.92
C TYR A 519 -5.30 15.87 -24.31
N ARG A 520 -6.19 15.95 -25.30
CA ARG A 520 -5.88 15.59 -26.70
C ARG A 520 -4.73 16.41 -27.26
N PHE A 521 -4.71 17.71 -26.98
CA PHE A 521 -3.61 18.58 -27.39
C PHE A 521 -2.27 18.14 -26.77
N MET A 522 -2.26 17.78 -25.49
CA MET A 522 -1.07 17.31 -24.78
C MET A 522 -0.54 15.95 -25.27
N THR A 523 -1.44 15.05 -25.69
CA THR A 523 -1.06 13.71 -26.18
C THR A 523 -0.68 13.66 -27.67
N SER A 524 -1.05 14.69 -28.44
CA SER A 524 -0.76 14.78 -29.88
C SER A 524 0.54 15.53 -30.20
N SER A 525 1.13 16.16 -29.18
CA SER A 525 2.40 16.91 -29.23
C SER A 525 3.55 16.01 -28.79
#